data_AF-A0A843KUM7-F1
#
_entry.id   AF-A0A843KUM7-F1
#
_cell.length_a   1.000
_cell.length_b   1.000
_cell.length_c   1.000
_cell.angle_alpha   90.00
_cell.angle_beta   90.00
_cell.angle_gamma   90.00
#
_symmetry.space_group_name_H-M   'P 1'
#
loop_
_entity.id
_entity.type
_entity.pdbx_description
1 polymer ?
#
loop_
_entity_poly.entity_id
_entity_poly.type
_entity_poly.pdbx_seq_one_letter_code
_entity_poly.pdbx_strand_id
1 'polypeptide(L)'
;MSETTSIRISTELKSRLNDLKVHPRETYNDLIGRLVSHARESQPPACVPLIYVRVHGEIRELANPIELCVEVEDGEYILYNHAYRLLAVAPDLHEGLMEITAEFETNWNDFVERDESGLTGGALQFRKRLLALIYGES
;
A
#
# COMPACT_ATOMS: atom_id res chain seq x y z
N MET A 1 34.73 -16.58 -2.62
CA MET A 1 33.92 -17.76 -2.29
C MET A 1 32.97 -17.33 -1.19
N SER A 2 31.66 -17.50 -1.38
CA SER A 2 30.69 -17.13 -0.34
C SER A 2 30.87 -18.05 0.86
N GLU A 3 30.97 -17.47 2.06
CA GLU A 3 31.06 -18.24 3.29
C GLU A 3 29.77 -19.05 3.49
N THR A 4 29.89 -20.37 3.60
CA THR A 4 28.75 -21.27 3.82
C THR A 4 28.76 -21.79 5.24
N THR A 5 27.60 -21.80 5.89
CA THR A 5 27.40 -22.40 7.21
C THR A 5 26.54 -23.66 7.09
N SER A 6 26.67 -24.58 8.05
CA SER A 6 25.87 -25.80 8.10
C SER A 6 24.63 -25.60 8.97
N ILE A 7 23.46 -25.98 8.46
CA ILE A 7 22.21 -26.06 9.24
C ILE A 7 21.74 -27.51 9.33
N ARG A 8 21.14 -27.88 10.46
CA ARG A 8 20.47 -29.19 10.60
C ARG A 8 18.98 -29.02 10.36
N ILE A 9 18.43 -29.90 9.53
CA ILE A 9 16.99 -29.96 9.22
C ILE A 9 16.50 -31.40 9.28
N SER A 10 15.20 -31.59 9.46
CA SER A 10 14.59 -32.93 9.41
C SER A 10 14.67 -33.53 7.99
N THR A 11 14.66 -34.86 7.92
CA THR A 11 14.61 -35.58 6.64
C THR A 11 13.35 -35.27 5.85
N GLU A 12 12.22 -35.07 6.55
CA GLU A 12 10.96 -34.66 5.96
C GLU A 12 11.06 -33.27 5.32
N LEU A 13 11.62 -32.28 6.02
CA LEU A 13 11.80 -30.93 5.46
C LEU A 13 12.72 -30.98 4.24
N LYS A 14 13.80 -31.77 4.29
CA LYS A 14 14.68 -31.96 3.13
C LYS A 14 13.94 -32.56 1.93
N SER A 15 13.02 -33.51 2.15
CA SER A 15 12.18 -34.07 1.09
C SER A 15 11.29 -33.00 0.47
N ARG A 16 10.58 -32.23 1.31
CA ARG A 16 9.72 -31.14 0.84
C ARG A 16 10.51 -30.09 0.05
N LEU A 17 11.72 -29.75 0.48
CA LEU A 17 12.60 -28.84 -0.26
C LEU A 17 13.02 -29.45 -1.60
N ASN A 18 13.22 -30.77 -1.71
CA ASN A 18 13.51 -31.41 -3.00
C ASN A 18 12.34 -31.32 -3.97
N ASP A 19 11.11 -31.50 -3.48
CA ASP A 19 9.91 -31.43 -4.31
C ASP A 19 9.65 -30.01 -4.84
N LEU A 20 10.17 -29.00 -4.14
CA LEU A 20 10.10 -27.59 -4.53
C LEU A 20 11.19 -27.14 -5.51
N LYS A 21 12.10 -28.03 -5.90
CA LYS A 21 13.14 -27.69 -6.88
C LYS A 21 12.53 -27.49 -8.25
N VAL A 22 12.83 -26.36 -8.88
CA VAL A 22 12.40 -26.06 -10.25
C VAL A 22 13.33 -26.67 -11.29
N HIS A 23 14.55 -27.07 -10.88
CA HIS A 23 15.52 -27.73 -11.72
C HIS A 23 16.33 -28.77 -10.93
N PRO A 24 16.70 -29.93 -11.52
CA PRO A 24 17.44 -30.99 -10.82
C PRO A 24 18.79 -30.53 -10.22
N ARG A 25 19.41 -29.50 -10.81
CA ARG A 25 20.69 -28.93 -10.35
C ARG A 25 20.55 -27.71 -9.45
N GLU A 26 19.33 -27.26 -9.14
CA GLU A 26 19.12 -26.13 -8.20
C GLU A 26 19.72 -26.49 -6.83
N THR A 27 20.56 -25.60 -6.30
CA THR A 27 21.15 -25.81 -4.98
C THR A 27 20.13 -25.51 -3.89
N TYR A 28 20.34 -26.03 -2.67
CA TYR A 28 19.48 -25.64 -1.54
C TYR A 28 19.61 -24.15 -1.22
N ASN A 29 20.76 -23.53 -1.48
CA ASN A 29 20.94 -22.11 -1.25
C ASN A 29 20.07 -21.28 -2.20
N ASP A 30 20.03 -21.63 -3.48
CA ASP A 30 19.20 -20.96 -4.48
C ASP A 30 17.71 -21.17 -4.18
N LEU A 31 17.33 -22.41 -3.86
CA LEU A 31 15.95 -22.75 -3.51
C LEU A 31 15.49 -22.01 -2.26
N ILE A 32 16.29 -22.03 -1.19
CA ILE A 32 15.95 -21.33 0.06
C ILE A 32 15.91 -19.83 -0.19
N GLY A 33 16.86 -19.27 -0.95
CA GLY A 33 16.85 -17.86 -1.33
C GLY A 33 15.59 -17.45 -2.09
N ARG A 34 15.14 -18.28 -3.04
CA ARG A 34 13.88 -18.09 -3.78
C ARG A 34 12.66 -18.17 -2.85
N LEU A 35 12.61 -19.16 -1.97
CA LEU A 35 11.50 -19.29 -1.00
C LEU A 35 11.45 -18.10 -0.03
N VAL A 36 12.60 -17.62 0.44
CA VAL A 36 12.68 -16.42 1.30
C VAL A 36 12.21 -15.19 0.55
N SER A 37 12.61 -15.03 -0.72
CA SER A 37 12.17 -13.91 -1.56
C SER A 37 10.65 -13.93 -1.74
N HIS A 38 10.10 -15.09 -2.10
CA HIS A 38 8.65 -15.28 -2.22
C HIS A 38 7.91 -15.05 -0.90
N ALA A 39 8.47 -15.50 0.22
CA ALA A 39 7.88 -15.26 1.55
C ALA A 39 7.84 -13.76 1.89
N ARG A 40 8.87 -12.99 1.51
CA ARG A 40 8.90 -11.52 1.69
C ARG A 40 7.90 -10.82 0.78
N GLU A 41 7.75 -11.27 -0.46
CA GLU A 41 6.72 -10.76 -1.40
C GLU A 41 5.29 -11.13 -0.95
N SER A 42 5.13 -12.20 -0.18
CA SER A 42 3.83 -12.68 0.31
C SER A 42 3.35 -12.03 1.61
N GLN A 43 4.14 -11.14 2.22
CA GLN A 43 3.58 -10.29 3.28
C GLN A 43 2.58 -9.35 2.63
N PRO A 44 1.33 -9.28 3.15
CA PRO A 44 0.40 -8.27 2.67
C PRO A 44 1.08 -6.89 2.83
N PRO A 45 0.90 -5.97 1.86
CA PRO A 45 1.42 -4.62 1.99
C PRO A 45 0.97 -4.06 3.34
N ALA A 46 1.86 -3.35 4.03
CA ALA A 46 1.50 -2.74 5.29
C ALA A 46 0.41 -1.71 5.00
N CYS A 47 -0.81 -1.92 5.49
CA CYS A 47 -1.90 -0.96 5.29
C CYS A 47 -2.10 -0.14 6.57
N VAL A 48 -2.30 1.17 6.42
CA VAL A 48 -2.70 2.06 7.52
C VAL A 48 -4.03 2.73 7.18
N PRO A 49 -4.99 2.78 8.12
CA PRO A 49 -6.27 3.44 7.88
C PRO A 49 -6.13 4.97 8.02
N LEU A 50 -6.49 5.71 6.98
CA LEU A 50 -6.76 7.13 7.08
C LEU A 50 -8.18 7.33 7.61
N ILE A 51 -8.28 7.79 8.85
CA ILE A 51 -9.56 7.95 9.57
C ILE A 51 -10.00 9.42 9.59
N TYR A 52 -9.04 10.34 9.65
CA TYR A 52 -9.29 11.78 9.73
C TYR A 52 -8.67 12.49 8.54
N VAL A 53 -9.39 13.48 8.01
CA VAL A 53 -8.95 14.36 6.93
C VAL A 53 -9.22 15.81 7.28
N ARG A 54 -8.57 16.73 6.58
CA ARG A 54 -8.88 18.16 6.67
C ARG A 54 -9.72 18.58 5.47
N VAL A 55 -10.85 19.24 5.74
CA VAL A 55 -11.72 19.83 4.73
C VAL A 55 -12.10 21.23 5.21
N HIS A 56 -11.82 22.25 4.39
CA HIS A 56 -12.01 23.66 4.76
C HIS A 56 -11.33 24.07 6.08
N GLY A 57 -10.15 23.50 6.38
CA GLY A 57 -9.47 23.76 7.66
C GLY A 57 -10.06 23.02 8.88
N GLU A 58 -11.17 22.29 8.74
CA GLU A 58 -11.77 21.48 9.80
C GLU A 58 -11.30 20.03 9.71
N ILE A 59 -11.02 19.41 10.86
CA ILE A 59 -10.76 17.97 10.94
C ILE A 59 -12.10 17.23 10.89
N ARG A 60 -12.25 16.31 9.94
CA ARG A 60 -13.42 15.46 9.78
C ARG A 60 -13.04 14.00 9.86
N GLU A 61 -13.84 13.23 10.57
CA GLU A 61 -13.77 11.77 10.56
C GLU A 61 -14.47 11.23 9.31
N LEU A 62 -13.85 10.24 8.67
CA LEU A 62 -14.43 9.56 7.52
C LEU A 62 -15.48 8.54 7.98
N ALA A 63 -16.61 8.48 7.28
CA ALA A 63 -17.64 7.47 7.49
C ALA A 63 -17.10 6.05 7.29
N ASN A 64 -16.15 5.89 6.36
CA ASN A 64 -15.37 4.66 6.17
C ASN A 64 -13.89 5.03 6.04
N PRO A 65 -12.98 4.40 6.79
CA PRO A 65 -11.55 4.65 6.63
C PRO A 65 -11.05 4.34 5.22
N ILE A 66 -10.12 5.13 4.72
CA ILE A 66 -9.38 4.79 3.48
C ILE A 66 -8.18 3.93 3.88
N GLU A 67 -8.09 2.71 3.36
CA GLU A 67 -6.86 1.92 3.50
C GLU A 67 -5.76 2.49 2.60
N LEU A 68 -4.69 2.97 3.21
CA LEU A 68 -3.46 3.39 2.53
C LEU A 68 -2.48 2.22 2.54
N CYS A 69 -2.02 1.80 1.38
CA CYS A 69 -0.88 0.90 1.28
C CYS A 69 0.40 1.66 1.59
N VAL A 70 1.33 1.01 2.30
CA VAL A 70 2.63 1.55 2.68
C VAL A 70 3.72 0.62 2.18
N GLU A 71 4.60 1.19 1.37
CA GLU A 71 5.82 0.55 0.90
C GLU A 71 7.03 1.36 1.38
N VAL A 72 8.17 0.69 1.53
CA VAL A 72 9.43 1.35 1.85
C VAL A 72 10.44 1.00 0.77
N GLU A 73 10.87 2.01 0.02
CA GLU A 73 11.81 1.90 -1.09
C GLU A 73 12.92 2.94 -0.89
N ASP A 74 14.19 2.53 -0.99
CA ASP A 74 15.36 3.41 -0.83
C ASP A 74 15.37 4.29 0.45
N GLY A 75 14.69 3.85 1.51
CA GLY A 75 14.59 4.57 2.78
C GLY A 75 13.46 5.59 2.84
N GLU A 76 12.65 5.69 1.80
CA GLU A 76 11.45 6.52 1.74
C GLU A 76 10.19 5.66 1.91
N TYR A 77 9.20 6.24 2.60
CA TYR A 77 7.86 5.69 2.74
C TYR A 77 7.01 6.16 1.56
N ILE A 78 6.45 5.21 0.84
CA ILE A 78 5.49 5.44 -0.24
C ILE A 78 4.11 5.05 0.28
N LEU A 79 3.25 6.04 0.49
CA LEU A 79 1.87 5.84 0.93
C LEU A 79 0.94 6.05 -0.25
N TYR A 80 0.00 5.16 -0.50
CA TYR A 80 -0.90 5.32 -1.64
C TYR A 80 -2.28 4.69 -1.49
N ASN A 81 -3.25 5.28 -2.19
CA ASN A 81 -4.55 4.69 -2.48
C ASN A 81 -5.03 5.15 -3.86
N HIS A 82 -5.11 4.23 -4.83
CA HIS A 82 -5.50 4.56 -6.20
C HIS A 82 -6.97 4.94 -6.35
N ALA A 83 -7.86 4.40 -5.51
CA ALA A 83 -9.30 4.66 -5.60
C ALA A 83 -9.63 6.13 -5.31
N TYR A 84 -8.87 6.73 -4.39
CA TYR A 84 -8.97 8.12 -3.94
C TYR A 84 -7.87 9.02 -4.48
N ARG A 85 -7.02 8.51 -5.39
CA ARG A 85 -5.91 9.27 -6.00
C ARG A 85 -5.04 9.94 -4.94
N LEU A 86 -4.58 9.13 -4.00
CA LEU A 86 -3.66 9.52 -2.94
C LEU A 86 -2.31 8.85 -3.18
N LEU A 87 -1.23 9.60 -3.12
CA LEU A 87 0.16 9.21 -3.24
C LEU A 87 1.05 10.24 -2.52
N ALA A 88 1.83 9.76 -1.55
CA ALA A 88 2.89 10.54 -0.90
C ALA A 88 4.19 9.75 -0.88
N VAL A 89 5.31 10.46 -0.94
CA VAL A 89 6.66 9.90 -0.81
C VAL A 89 7.41 10.76 0.20
N ALA A 90 7.76 10.17 1.34
CA ALA A 90 8.31 10.92 2.47
C ALA A 90 9.38 10.12 3.23
N PRO A 91 10.32 10.77 3.93
CA PRO A 91 11.35 10.08 4.72
C PRO A 91 10.78 9.33 5.92
N ASP A 92 9.57 9.66 6.39
CA ASP A 92 8.89 8.96 7.46
C ASP A 92 7.36 8.94 7.31
N LEU A 93 6.72 8.06 8.10
CA LEU A 93 5.27 7.86 8.05
C LEU A 93 4.46 9.11 8.47
N HIS A 94 4.98 9.92 9.38
CA HIS A 94 4.27 11.12 9.84
C HIS A 94 4.21 12.17 8.73
N GLU A 95 5.34 12.44 8.08
CA GLU A 95 5.39 13.37 6.94
C GLU A 95 4.56 12.83 5.76
N GLY A 96 4.63 11.52 5.48
CA GLY A 96 3.80 10.88 4.45
C GLY A 96 2.29 11.02 4.72
N LEU A 97 1.84 10.84 5.96
CA LEU A 97 0.42 11.03 6.32
C LEU A 97 -0.02 12.49 6.23
N MET A 98 0.88 13.44 6.53
CA MET A 98 0.60 14.88 6.35
C MET A 98 0.41 15.21 4.87
N GLU A 99 1.27 14.70 3.99
CA GLU A 99 1.15 14.88 2.54
C GLU A 99 -0.12 14.25 1.98
N ILE A 100 -0.44 13.00 2.37
CA ILE A 100 -1.70 12.34 1.99
C ILE A 100 -2.91 13.19 2.38
N THR A 101 -2.89 13.79 3.58
CA THR A 101 -3.99 14.65 4.04
C THR A 101 -4.11 15.93 3.21
N ALA A 102 -2.98 16.53 2.81
CA ALA A 102 -2.97 17.70 1.95
C ALA A 102 -3.42 17.38 0.51
N GLU A 103 -3.06 16.21 -0.01
CA GLU A 103 -3.51 15.74 -1.32
C GLU A 103 -5.02 15.42 -1.30
N PHE A 104 -5.52 14.83 -0.21
CA PHE A 104 -6.97 14.66 -0.02
C PHE A 104 -7.70 16.00 -0.07
N GLU A 105 -7.20 17.03 0.63
CA GLU A 105 -7.78 18.37 0.62
C GLU A 105 -7.74 18.99 -0.79
N THR A 106 -6.65 18.78 -1.52
CA THR A 106 -6.54 19.21 -2.93
C THR A 106 -7.58 18.53 -3.81
N ASN A 107 -7.73 17.20 -3.69
CA ASN A 107 -8.77 16.45 -4.39
C ASN A 107 -10.18 16.92 -4.01
N TRP A 108 -10.42 17.25 -2.74
CA TRP A 108 -11.71 17.79 -2.32
C TRP A 108 -12.03 19.12 -3.02
N ASN A 109 -11.08 20.05 -3.03
CA ASN A 109 -11.25 21.35 -3.66
C ASN A 109 -11.47 21.21 -5.18
N ASP A 110 -10.73 20.31 -5.83
CA ASP A 110 -10.78 20.13 -7.28
C ASP A 110 -12.05 19.45 -7.78
N PHE A 111 -12.66 18.56 -6.99
CA PHE A 111 -13.77 17.72 -7.45
C PHE A 111 -15.09 17.97 -6.72
N VAL A 112 -15.07 18.39 -5.45
CA VAL A 112 -16.26 18.60 -4.64
C VAL A 112 -16.66 20.07 -4.58
N GLU A 113 -15.71 20.97 -4.37
CA GLU A 113 -16.03 22.41 -4.29
C GLU A 113 -16.26 23.06 -5.65
N ARG A 114 -15.61 22.52 -6.70
CA ARG A 114 -15.82 22.99 -8.06
C ARG A 114 -17.24 22.76 -8.56
N ASP A 115 -17.66 23.62 -9.47
CA ASP A 115 -18.94 23.51 -10.17
C ASP A 115 -19.00 22.22 -11.02
N GLU A 116 -20.12 21.51 -10.92
CA GLU A 116 -20.30 20.20 -11.55
C GLU A 116 -20.33 20.28 -13.08
N SER A 117 -20.76 21.41 -13.66
CA SER A 117 -20.90 21.54 -15.12
C SER A 117 -19.57 21.46 -15.87
N GLY A 118 -18.45 21.76 -15.18
CA GLY A 118 -17.10 21.65 -15.70
C GLY A 118 -16.47 20.26 -15.57
N LEU A 119 -17.15 19.30 -14.92
CA LEU A 119 -16.59 17.99 -14.61
C LEU A 119 -16.94 16.95 -15.69
N THR A 120 -15.94 16.14 -16.05
CA THR A 120 -16.17 14.96 -16.89
C THR A 120 -16.97 13.89 -16.14
N GLY A 121 -17.56 12.93 -16.86
CA GLY A 121 -18.31 11.83 -16.23
C GLY A 121 -17.48 11.04 -15.21
N GLY A 122 -16.19 10.82 -15.47
CA GLY A 122 -15.28 10.18 -14.52
C GLY A 122 -15.00 11.03 -13.28
N ALA A 123 -14.89 12.35 -13.44
CA ALA A 123 -14.72 13.29 -12.34
C ALA A 123 -15.98 13.39 -11.46
N LEU A 124 -17.18 13.31 -12.06
CA LEU A 124 -18.44 13.24 -11.32
C LEU A 124 -18.56 11.95 -10.50
N GLN A 125 -18.12 10.81 -11.05
CA GLN A 125 -18.07 9.56 -10.28
C GLN A 125 -17.07 9.64 -9.11
N PHE A 126 -15.91 10.26 -9.35
CA PHE A 126 -14.91 10.48 -8.30
C PHE A 126 -15.42 11.39 -7.19
N ARG A 127 -16.07 12.51 -7.55
CA ARG A 127 -16.77 13.42 -6.61
C ARG A 127 -17.77 12.67 -5.73
N LYS A 128 -18.60 11.80 -6.32
CA LYS A 128 -19.56 10.97 -5.55
C LYS A 128 -18.86 10.08 -4.52
N ARG A 129 -17.72 9.47 -4.87
CA ARG A 129 -16.94 8.66 -3.92
C ARG A 129 -16.37 9.50 -2.78
N LEU A 130 -15.83 10.69 -3.07
CA LEU A 130 -15.34 11.62 -2.03
C LEU A 130 -16.46 12.05 -1.09
N LEU A 131 -17.63 12.40 -1.62
CA LEU A 131 -18.80 12.76 -0.80
C LEU A 131 -19.23 11.61 0.12
N ALA A 132 -19.24 10.37 -0.39
CA ALA A 132 -19.61 9.19 0.39
C ALA A 132 -18.67 8.93 1.59
N LEU A 133 -17.40 9.35 1.50
CA LEU A 133 -16.45 9.26 2.61
C LEU A 133 -16.80 10.18 3.79
N ILE A 134 -17.48 11.31 3.55
CA ILE A 134 -17.85 12.26 4.61
C ILE A 134 -19.28 12.08 5.06
N TYR A 135 -20.20 11.78 4.14
CA TYR A 135 -21.63 11.76 4.41
C TYR A 135 -22.24 10.35 4.44
N GLY A 136 -21.45 9.30 4.14
CA GLY A 136 -21.92 7.92 4.00
C GLY A 136 -22.51 7.63 2.61
N GLU A 137 -22.75 6.36 2.33
CA GLU A 137 -23.49 5.96 1.13
C GLU A 137 -24.96 6.39 1.27
N SER A 138 -25.49 7.07 0.24
CA SER A 138 -26.91 7.41 0.10
C SER A 138 -27.63 6.42 -0.80
#